data_AF-A0A437RHD9-F1
#
_entry.id   AF-A0A437RHD9-F1
#
_cell.length_a   1.000
_cell.length_b   1.000
_cell.length_c   1.000
_cell.angle_alpha   90.00
_cell.angle_beta   90.00
_cell.angle_gamma   90.00
#
_symmetry.space_group_name_H-M   'P 1'
#
loop_
_entity.id
_entity.type
_entity.pdbx_description
1 polymer ?
#
loop_
_entity_poly.entity_id
_entity_poly.type
_entity_poly.pdbx_seq_one_letter_code
_entity_poly.pdbx_strand_id
1 'polypeptide(L)' 'MRPTLPPTTAPSCLVEIIELKWLLRGHGIDLHVERLQSDPEYARQTLDTAAALPHAPLRAAAARLRVFLLGSQPG' A
#
# COMPACT_ATOMS: atom_id res chain seq x y z
N MET A 1 13.20 -31.11 -8.79
CA MET A 1 12.73 -30.10 -7.83
C MET A 1 12.45 -28.82 -8.61
N ARG A 2 11.23 -28.28 -8.58
CA ARG A 2 10.87 -27.03 -9.27
C ARG A 2 11.01 -25.88 -8.25
N PRO A 3 11.75 -24.80 -8.54
CA PRO A 3 11.79 -23.65 -7.65
C PRO A 3 10.38 -23.05 -7.58
N THR A 4 9.79 -23.08 -6.39
CA THR A 4 8.54 -22.35 -6.09
C THR A 4 8.86 -20.87 -6.11
N LEU A 5 8.50 -20.18 -7.19
CA LEU A 5 8.49 -18.72 -7.24
C LEU A 5 7.55 -18.23 -6.13
N PRO A 6 7.94 -17.20 -5.35
CA PRO A 6 7.01 -16.58 -4.41
C PRO A 6 5.81 -16.02 -5.17
N PRO A 7 4.63 -15.90 -4.53
CA PRO A 7 3.45 -15.33 -5.18
C PRO A 7 3.85 -13.95 -5.72
N THR A 8 3.88 -13.83 -7.05
CA THR A 8 4.10 -12.56 -7.72
C THR A 8 3.02 -11.61 -7.22
N THR A 9 3.40 -10.68 -6.35
CA THR A 9 2.61 -9.49 -6.05
C THR A 9 2.13 -8.93 -7.37
N ALA A 10 0.83 -9.02 -7.64
CA ALA A 10 0.27 -8.71 -8.95
C ALA A 10 0.80 -7.35 -9.44
N PRO A 11 1.12 -7.18 -10.74
CA PRO A 11 1.72 -5.95 -11.27
C PRO A 11 0.88 -4.70 -10.98
N SER A 12 -0.44 -4.85 -10.76
CA SER A 12 -1.35 -3.80 -10.32
C SER A 12 -1.02 -3.25 -8.92
N CYS A 13 -0.50 -4.07 -8.01
CA CYS A 13 -0.17 -3.63 -6.65
C CYS A 13 1.04 -2.68 -6.64
N LEU A 14 2.04 -2.89 -7.50
CA LEU A 14 3.21 -2.00 -7.57
C LEU A 14 2.83 -0.60 -8.06
N VAL A 15 1.98 -0.48 -9.08
CA VAL A 15 1.53 0.83 -9.59
C VAL A 15 0.85 1.63 -8.48
N GLU A 16 -0.05 1.00 -7.73
CA GLU A 16 -0.76 1.62 -6.61
C GLU A 16 0.21 2.02 -5.47
N ILE A 17 1.23 1.20 -5.17
CA ILE A 17 2.25 1.53 -4.16
C ILE A 17 3.09 2.74 -4.59
N ILE A 18 3.47 2.81 -5.87
CA ILE A 18 4.24 3.94 -6.39
C ILE A 18 3.39 5.21 -6.38
N GLU A 19 2.12 5.14 -6.78
CA GLU A 19 1.18 6.26 -6.68
C GLU A 19 1.07 6.77 -5.23
N LEU A 20 0.82 5.87 -4.26
CA LEU A 20 0.75 6.23 -2.84
C LEU A 20 2.05 6.89 -2.36
N LYS A 21 3.22 6.36 -2.76
CA LYS A 21 4.53 6.90 -2.40
C LYS A 21 4.72 8.33 -2.90
N TRP A 22 4.35 8.61 -4.14
CA TRP A 22 4.47 9.95 -4.72
C TRP A 22 3.53 10.94 -4.03
N LEU A 23 2.30 10.53 -3.77
CA LEU A 23 1.32 11.36 -3.07
C LEU A 23 1.78 11.68 -1.64
N LEU A 24 2.25 10.67 -0.89
CA LEU A 24 2.80 10.87 0.47
C LEU A 24 4.06 11.74 0.47
N ARG A 25 4.94 11.59 -0.52
CA ARG A 25 6.11 12.46 -0.68
C ARG A 25 5.71 13.92 -0.86
N GLY A 26 4.60 14.19 -1.57
CA GLY A 26 4.02 15.54 -1.68
C GLY A 26 3.59 16.14 -0.33
N HIS A 27 3.33 15.29 0.67
CA HIS A 27 3.03 15.66 2.05
C HIS A 27 4.25 15.56 3.00
N GLY A 28 5.45 15.28 2.48
CA GLY A 28 6.67 15.14 3.28
C GLY A 28 6.80 13.79 4.01
N ILE A 29 5.98 12.79 3.66
CA ILE A 29 5.99 11.46 4.27
C ILE A 29 6.71 10.49 3.33
N ASP A 30 7.77 9.82 3.79
CA ASP A 30 8.44 8.79 2.99
C ASP A 30 7.80 7.41 3.21
N LEU A 31 7.49 6.73 2.11
CA LEU A 31 6.89 5.41 2.10
C LEU A 31 7.96 4.33 1.91
N HIS A 32 8.06 3.42 2.88
CA HIS A 32 8.96 2.29 2.81
C HIS A 32 8.28 1.08 2.17
N VAL A 33 8.51 0.88 0.88
CA VAL A 33 7.79 -0.10 0.04
C VAL A 33 7.96 -1.54 0.53
N GLU A 34 9.18 -1.95 0.87
CA GLU A 34 9.45 -3.33 1.32
C GLU A 34 8.71 -3.68 2.62
N ARG A 35 8.69 -2.74 3.57
CA ARG A 35 7.90 -2.87 4.81
C ARG A 35 6.41 -2.86 4.52
N LEU A 36 5.95 -1.99 3.63
CA LEU A 36 4.54 -1.93 3.25
C LEU A 36 4.03 -3.27 2.70
N GLN A 37 4.88 -4.02 2.00
CA GLN A 37 4.53 -5.33 1.45
C GLN A 37 4.74 -6.50 2.41
N SER A 38 5.71 -6.39 3.34
CA SER A 38 6.10 -7.49 4.22
C SER A 38 5.51 -7.40 5.64
N ASP A 39 5.13 -6.21 6.08
CA ASP A 39 4.65 -5.92 7.43
C ASP A 39 3.19 -5.40 7.38
N PRO A 40 2.20 -6.23 7.76
CA PRO A 40 0.80 -5.85 7.71
C PRO A 40 0.43 -4.76 8.72
N GLU A 41 1.14 -4.64 9.85
CA GLU A 41 0.88 -3.57 10.81
C GLU A 41 1.37 -2.22 10.29
N TYR A 42 2.57 -2.20 9.71
CA TYR A 42 3.10 -1.02 9.04
C TYR A 42 2.20 -0.59 7.86
N ALA A 43 1.73 -1.56 7.07
CA ALA A 43 0.76 -1.29 6.01
C ALA A 43 -0.52 -0.67 6.57
N ARG A 44 -1.10 -1.23 7.63
CA ARG A 44 -2.32 -0.69 8.24
C ARG A 44 -2.13 0.75 8.74
N GLN A 45 -1.07 1.02 9.49
CA GLN A 45 -0.79 2.36 10.03
C GLN A 45 -0.57 3.40 8.92
N THR A 46 0.17 3.01 7.89
CA THR A 46 0.47 3.90 6.77
C THR A 46 -0.78 4.21 5.95
N LEU A 47 -1.60 3.20 5.68
CA LEU A 47 -2.85 3.38 4.94
C LEU A 47 -3.89 4.17 5.73
N ASP A 48 -3.92 4.02 7.06
CA ASP A 48 -4.79 4.81 7.95
C ASP A 48 -4.38 6.30 7.96
N THR A 49 -3.08 6.56 8.06
CA THR A 49 -2.51 7.92 7.96
C THR A 49 -2.85 8.55 6.61
N ALA A 50 -2.69 7.79 5.52
CA ALA A 50 -3.04 8.23 4.18
C ALA A 50 -4.54 8.51 4.02
N ALA A 51 -5.41 7.73 4.68
CA ALA A 51 -6.86 7.92 4.68
C ALA A 51 -7.31 9.16 5.47
N ALA A 52 -6.58 9.54 6.52
CA ALA A 52 -6.88 10.71 7.35
C ALA A 52 -6.53 12.05 6.68
N LEU A 53 -5.66 12.04 5.66
CA LEU A 53 -5.26 13.26 4.96
C LEU A 53 -6.38 13.79 4.04
N PRO A 54 -6.52 15.14 3.92
CA PRO A 54 -7.53 15.78 3.09
C PRO A 54 -7.21 15.71 1.58
N HIS A 55 -6.62 14.62 1.10
CA HIS A 55 -6.21 14.42 -0.29
C HIS A 55 -6.97 13.25 -0.93
N ALA A 56 -8.00 13.54 -1.75
CA ALA A 56 -8.89 12.50 -2.29
C ALA A 56 -8.18 11.39 -3.09
N PRO A 57 -7.20 11.68 -3.97
CA PRO A 57 -6.40 10.64 -4.65
C PRO A 57 -5.67 9.71 -3.68
N LEU A 58 -5.17 10.26 -2.57
CA LEU A 58 -4.37 9.51 -1.61
C LEU A 58 -5.26 8.52 -0.83
N ARG A 59 -6.46 8.96 -0.45
CA ARG A 59 -7.45 8.09 0.19
C ARG A 59 -7.90 6.95 -0.74
N ALA A 60 -8.07 7.23 -2.04
CA ALA A 60 -8.45 6.21 -3.02
C ALA A 60 -7.34 5.16 -3.21
N ALA A 61 -6.09 5.59 -3.38
CA ALA A 61 -4.93 4.70 -3.47
C ALA A 61 -4.78 3.85 -2.19
N ALA A 62 -4.94 4.46 -1.01
CA ALA A 62 -4.88 3.76 0.26
C ALA A 62 -5.97 2.68 0.39
N ALA A 63 -7.20 2.96 -0.02
CA ALA A 63 -8.29 2.00 0.02
C ALA A 63 -8.03 0.77 -0.88
N ARG A 64 -7.51 0.98 -2.10
CA ARG A 64 -7.16 -0.11 -3.02
C ARG A 64 -6.03 -0.96 -2.47
N LEU A 65 -4.95 -0.33 -1.99
CA LEU A 65 -3.82 -1.02 -1.38
C LEU A 65 -4.20 -1.81 -0.14
N ARG A 66 -5.17 -1.34 0.64
CA ARG A 66 -5.68 -2.08 1.79
C ARG A 66 -6.25 -3.44 1.40
N VAL A 67 -6.97 -3.51 0.29
CA VAL A 67 -7.52 -4.77 -0.25
C VAL A 67 -6.38 -5.70 -0.69
N PHE A 68 -5.36 -5.16 -1.36
CA PHE A 68 -4.23 -5.94 -1.87
C PHE A 68 -3.26 -6.43 -0.79
N LEU A 69 -2.96 -5.59 0.20
CA LEU A 69 -1.90 -5.86 1.18
C LEU A 69 -2.42 -6.54 2.45
N LEU A 70 -3.66 -6.27 2.86
CA LEU A 70 -4.20 -6.78 4.12
C LEU A 70 -5.25 -7.88 3.93
N GLY A 71 -5.71 -8.13 2.69
CA GLY A 71 -6.63 -9.21 2.38
C GLY A 71 -7.93 -9.18 3.20
N SER A 72 -8.93 -8.40 2.75
CA SER A 72 -10.29 -8.24 3.36
C SER A 72 -10.30 -7.50 4.71
N GLN A 73 -11.32 -6.74 5.13
CA GLN A 73 -12.63 -6.33 4.63
C GLN A 73 -12.94 -4.98 5.34
N PRO A 74 -13.75 -4.06 4.80
CA PRO A 74 -14.29 -2.96 5.60
C PRO A 74 -15.21 -3.54 6.68
N GLY A 75 -14.78 -3.51 7.94
CA GLY A 75 -15.63 -3.71 9.11
C GLY A 75 -16.08 -2.37 9.65
#